data_AF-A0A7Y3B2M7-F1
#
_entry.id   AF-A0A7Y3B2M7-F1
#
_cell.length_a   1.000
_cell.length_b   1.000
_cell.length_c   1.000
_cell.angle_alpha   90.00
_cell.angle_beta   90.00
_cell.angle_gamma   90.00
#
_symmetry.space_group_name_H-M   'P 1'
#
loop_
_entity.id
_entity.type
_entity.pdbx_description
1 polymer ?
#
loop_
_entity_poly.entity_id
_entity_poly.type
_entity_poly.pdbx_seq_one_letter_code
_entity_poly.pdbx_strand_id
1 'polypeptide(L)'
;EASEDDLAGLLAAELAARRRQDMERRMTTVGPQRDEPRLLLGDRDSRTHASQGEQRSLVLALRLAAFDLLSNEYDEPPILILDDVFSELDAGRATAIIDRLPGAQAFLSSARHDDVGDIGGTYWNVDPSGTVVEQ
;
A
#
# COMPACT_ATOMS: atom_id res chain seq x y z
N GLU A 1 8.28 -27.33 -2.13
CA GLU A 1 8.77 -25.98 -2.50
C GLU A 1 10.13 -26.13 -3.16
N ALA A 2 10.48 -25.26 -4.10
CA ALA A 2 11.84 -25.25 -4.68
C ALA A 2 12.82 -24.77 -3.61
N SER A 3 13.99 -25.39 -3.51
CA SER A 3 15.04 -24.89 -2.61
C SER A 3 15.62 -23.57 -3.14
N GLU A 4 16.32 -22.82 -2.28
CA GLU A 4 17.03 -21.61 -2.70
C GLU A 4 18.02 -21.90 -3.83
N ASP A 5 18.73 -23.03 -3.76
CA ASP A 5 19.65 -23.48 -4.80
C ASP A 5 18.93 -23.79 -6.13
N ASP A 6 17.73 -24.37 -6.07
CA ASP A 6 16.91 -24.62 -7.26
C ASP A 6 16.50 -23.30 -7.93
N LEU A 7 16.04 -22.32 -7.14
CA LEU A 7 15.64 -20.99 -7.62
C LEU A 7 16.84 -20.22 -8.22
N ALA A 8 17.99 -20.27 -7.55
CA ALA A 8 19.22 -19.67 -8.06
C ALA A 8 19.65 -20.29 -9.38
N GLY A 9 19.56 -21.62 -9.51
CA GLY A 9 19.84 -22.34 -10.75
C GLY A 9 18.90 -21.94 -11.90
N LEU A 10 17.59 -21.85 -11.62
CA LEU A 10 16.59 -21.39 -12.61
C LEU A 10 16.85 -19.96 -13.08
N LEU A 11 17.13 -19.04 -12.16
CA LEU A 11 17.43 -17.65 -12.49
C LEU A 11 18.71 -17.54 -13.32
N ALA A 12 19.78 -18.28 -12.95
CA ALA A 12 21.04 -18.28 -13.69
C ALA A 12 20.85 -18.80 -15.13
N ALA A 13 20.06 -19.86 -15.30
CA ALA A 13 19.75 -20.41 -16.62
C ALA A 13 18.99 -19.41 -17.50
N GLU A 14 17.97 -18.74 -16.96
CA GLU A 14 17.19 -17.76 -17.73
C GLU A 14 18.01 -16.50 -18.06
N LEU A 15 18.83 -16.01 -17.13
CA LEU A 15 19.78 -14.92 -17.40
C LEU A 15 20.76 -15.26 -18.52
N ALA A 16 21.27 -16.50 -18.55
CA ALA A 16 22.14 -16.97 -19.63
C ALA A 16 21.40 -17.03 -20.98
N ALA A 17 20.15 -17.49 -20.98
CA ALA A 17 19.30 -17.57 -22.18
C ALA A 17 18.97 -16.17 -22.76
N ARG A 18 18.80 -15.15 -21.92
CA ARG A 18 18.46 -13.78 -22.32
C ARG A 18 19.65 -12.88 -22.64
N ARG A 19 20.88 -13.33 -22.34
CA ARG A 19 22.12 -12.51 -22.44
C ARG A 19 22.25 -11.69 -23.72
N ARG A 20 22.00 -12.29 -24.90
CA ARG A 20 22.08 -11.55 -26.18
C ARG A 20 21.06 -10.42 -26.27
N GLN A 21 19.80 -10.73 -25.94
CA GLN A 21 18.70 -9.76 -25.95
C GLN A 21 18.94 -8.64 -24.92
N ASP A 22 19.44 -8.98 -23.74
CA ASP A 22 19.78 -8.02 -22.69
C ASP A 22 20.90 -7.08 -23.11
N MET A 23 21.93 -7.58 -23.80
CA MET A 23 23.01 -6.77 -24.36
C MET A 23 22.51 -5.81 -25.46
N GLU A 24 21.63 -6.28 -26.36
CA GLU A 24 20.99 -5.45 -27.39
C GLU A 24 20.16 -4.32 -26.76
N ARG A 25 19.41 -4.63 -25.69
CA ARG A 25 18.55 -3.68 -24.97
C ARG A 25 19.28 -2.83 -23.92
N ARG A 26 20.52 -3.19 -23.58
CA ARG A 26 21.32 -2.60 -22.49
C ARG A 26 20.60 -2.60 -21.14
N MET A 27 19.80 -3.63 -20.87
CA MET A 27 19.13 -3.83 -19.58
C MET A 27 18.91 -5.31 -19.31
N THR A 28 18.96 -5.70 -18.05
CA THR A 28 18.59 -7.05 -17.62
C THR A 28 17.07 -7.23 -17.71
N THR A 29 16.61 -8.18 -18.51
CA THR A 29 15.16 -8.39 -18.76
C THR A 29 14.51 -9.45 -17.88
N VAL A 30 15.29 -10.13 -17.02
CA VAL A 30 14.82 -11.17 -16.11
C VAL A 30 15.37 -10.96 -14.70
N GLY A 31 14.59 -11.33 -13.70
CA GLY A 31 14.91 -11.21 -12.28
C GLY A 31 13.78 -10.56 -11.49
N PRO A 32 13.84 -10.57 -10.15
CA PRO A 32 12.75 -10.08 -9.28
C PRO A 32 12.34 -8.63 -9.55
N GLN A 33 13.25 -7.81 -10.06
CA GLN A 33 12.96 -6.44 -10.50
C GLN A 33 11.98 -6.34 -11.70
N ARG A 34 11.63 -7.47 -12.33
CA ARG A 34 10.69 -7.58 -13.44
C ARG A 34 9.39 -8.29 -13.06
N ASP A 35 9.30 -8.80 -11.85
CA ASP A 35 8.11 -9.50 -11.39
C ASP A 35 6.97 -8.49 -11.19
N GLU A 36 5.78 -8.83 -11.69
CA GLU A 36 4.57 -8.02 -11.54
C GLU A 36 3.52 -8.83 -10.76
N PRO A 37 3.41 -8.64 -9.43
CA PRO A 37 2.38 -9.32 -8.65
C PRO A 37 1.00 -8.84 -9.07
N ARG A 38 0.08 -9.79 -9.30
CA ARG A 38 -1.31 -9.51 -9.64
C ARG A 38 -2.15 -9.46 -8.37
N LEU A 39 -2.90 -8.38 -8.21
CA LEU A 39 -3.87 -8.23 -7.14
C LEU A 39 -5.26 -8.53 -7.68
N LEU A 40 -5.97 -9.43 -7.01
CA LEU A 40 -7.30 -9.88 -7.43
C LEU A 40 -8.36 -9.40 -6.44
N LEU A 41 -9.50 -8.96 -6.95
CA LEU A 41 -10.74 -8.74 -6.19
C LEU A 41 -11.73 -9.84 -6.58
N GLY A 42 -11.83 -10.87 -5.73
CA GLY A 42 -12.41 -12.14 -6.13
C GLY A 42 -11.58 -12.75 -7.28
N ASP A 43 -12.23 -13.06 -8.40
CA ASP A 43 -11.57 -13.63 -9.58
C ASP A 43 -11.14 -12.56 -10.62
N ARG A 44 -11.29 -11.27 -10.30
CA ARG A 44 -11.05 -10.18 -11.26
C ARG A 44 -9.73 -9.47 -10.97
N ASP A 45 -9.00 -9.13 -12.03
CA ASP A 45 -7.78 -8.35 -11.94
C ASP A 45 -8.09 -6.89 -11.58
N SER A 46 -7.59 -6.46 -10.41
CA SER A 46 -7.94 -5.14 -9.85
C SER A 46 -7.44 -3.98 -10.72
N ARG A 47 -6.34 -4.16 -11.46
CA ARG A 47 -5.76 -3.11 -12.32
C ARG A 47 -6.68 -2.73 -13.48
N THR A 48 -7.51 -3.67 -13.93
CA THR A 48 -8.34 -3.50 -15.13
C THR A 48 -9.84 -3.43 -14.83
N HIS A 49 -10.29 -3.96 -13.70
CA HIS A 49 -11.71 -4.12 -13.41
C HIS A 49 -12.18 -3.45 -12.11
N ALA A 50 -11.28 -2.97 -11.25
CA ALA A 50 -11.67 -2.28 -10.03
C ALA A 50 -12.06 -0.84 -10.33
N SER A 51 -13.16 -0.38 -9.72
CA SER A 51 -13.51 1.03 -9.63
C SER A 51 -12.47 1.80 -8.81
N GLN A 52 -12.45 3.13 -8.94
CA GLN A 52 -11.52 3.99 -8.20
C GLN A 52 -11.60 3.78 -6.68
N GLY A 53 -12.82 3.73 -6.12
CA GLY A 53 -13.02 3.47 -4.69
C GLY A 53 -12.55 2.07 -4.24
N GLU A 54 -12.67 1.06 -5.11
CA GLU A 54 -12.14 -0.28 -4.85
C GLU A 54 -10.61 -0.31 -4.90
N GLN A 55 -9.99 0.40 -5.84
CA GLN A 55 -8.52 0.53 -5.89
C GLN A 55 -7.98 1.22 -4.63
N ARG A 56 -8.64 2.30 -4.18
CA ARG A 56 -8.29 2.99 -2.92
C ARG A 56 -8.43 2.06 -1.71
N SER A 57 -9.56 1.35 -1.62
CA SER A 57 -9.81 0.37 -0.56
C SER A 57 -8.74 -0.73 -0.55
N LEU A 58 -8.34 -1.24 -1.73
CA LEU A 58 -7.32 -2.26 -1.87
C LEU A 58 -5.94 -1.77 -1.43
N VAL A 59 -5.54 -0.57 -1.87
CA VAL A 59 -4.26 0.05 -1.45
C VAL A 59 -4.24 0.23 0.06
N LEU A 60 -5.33 0.70 0.65
CA LEU A 60 -5.40 0.89 2.09
C LEU A 60 -5.36 -0.43 2.85
N ALA A 61 -6.07 -1.46 2.37
CA ALA A 61 -6.00 -2.80 2.93
C ALA A 61 -4.57 -3.36 2.91
N LEU A 62 -3.80 -3.12 1.83
CA LEU A 62 -2.39 -3.50 1.76
C LEU A 62 -1.52 -2.73 2.77
N ARG A 63 -1.81 -1.44 3.01
CA ARG A 63 -1.10 -0.64 4.01
C ARG A 63 -1.37 -1.14 5.43
N LEU A 64 -2.62 -1.47 5.75
CA LEU A 64 -2.99 -2.04 7.04
C LEU A 64 -2.39 -3.45 7.22
N ALA A 65 -2.40 -4.29 6.19
CA ALA A 65 -1.74 -5.59 6.24
C ALA A 65 -0.22 -5.47 6.47
N ALA A 66 0.43 -4.49 5.83
CA ALA A 66 1.85 -4.20 6.08
C ALA A 66 2.08 -3.67 7.51
N PHE A 67 1.19 -2.82 8.02
CA PHE A 67 1.22 -2.38 9.42
C PHE A 67 1.15 -3.57 10.37
N ASP A 68 0.20 -4.49 10.16
CA ASP A 68 0.02 -5.67 11.00
C ASP A 68 1.25 -6.59 10.93
N LEU A 69 1.80 -6.81 9.73
CA LEU A 69 3.02 -7.59 9.54
C LEU A 69 4.18 -6.99 10.34
N LEU A 70 4.42 -5.69 10.23
CA LEU A 70 5.50 -5.01 10.93
C LEU A 70 5.28 -5.00 12.44
N SER A 71 4.04 -4.81 12.90
CA SER A 71 3.71 -4.82 14.33
C SER A 71 3.91 -6.19 14.98
N ASN A 72 3.86 -7.28 14.20
CA ASN A 72 4.13 -8.63 14.68
C ASN A 72 5.62 -9.00 14.64
N GLU A 73 6.40 -8.36 13.76
CA GLU A 73 7.84 -8.60 13.59
C GLU A 73 8.69 -7.79 14.58
N TYR A 74 8.22 -6.60 14.96
CA TYR A 74 8.96 -5.66 15.82
C TYR A 74 8.22 -5.41 17.15
N ASP A 75 8.96 -5.12 18.21
CA ASP A 75 8.40 -4.89 19.55
C ASP A 75 7.54 -3.59 19.63
N GLU A 76 7.80 -2.62 18.75
CA GLU A 76 7.09 -1.35 18.69
C GLU A 76 6.28 -1.25 17.39
N PRO A 77 4.96 -0.97 17.45
CA PRO A 77 4.16 -0.78 16.25
C PRO A 77 4.60 0.48 15.49
N PRO A 78 4.58 0.46 14.15
CA PRO A 78 4.93 1.65 13.37
C PRO A 78 3.90 2.77 13.54
N ILE A 79 4.28 4.00 13.21
CA ILE A 79 3.31 5.11 13.11
C ILE A 79 2.60 5.02 11.76
N LEU A 80 1.27 5.08 11.78
CA LEU A 80 0.47 5.06 10.55
C LEU A 80 0.32 6.49 10.00
N ILE A 81 0.63 6.70 8.72
CA ILE A 81 0.42 7.97 8.03
C ILE A 81 -0.54 7.72 6.86
N LEU A 82 -1.70 8.37 6.89
CA LEU A 82 -2.73 8.26 5.87
C LEU A 82 -2.95 9.64 5.22
N ASP A 83 -2.44 9.81 4.01
CA ASP A 83 -2.51 11.08 3.28
C ASP A 83 -3.71 11.11 2.32
N ASP A 84 -4.74 11.89 2.67
CA ASP A 84 -5.97 12.12 1.90
C ASP A 84 -6.64 10.85 1.35
N VAL A 85 -6.55 9.75 2.11
CA VAL A 85 -7.05 8.44 1.64
C VAL A 85 -8.58 8.32 1.70
N PHE A 86 -9.24 9.20 2.45
CA PHE A 86 -10.67 9.15 2.71
C PHE A 86 -11.51 9.99 1.74
N SER A 87 -10.92 10.95 1.03
CA SER A 87 -11.64 11.89 0.15
C SER A 87 -12.35 11.24 -1.04
N GLU A 88 -11.90 10.05 -1.44
CA GLU A 88 -12.47 9.27 -2.56
C GLU A 88 -13.27 8.03 -2.11
N LEU A 89 -13.46 7.86 -0.80
CA LEU A 89 -14.23 6.76 -0.25
C LEU A 89 -15.65 7.22 0.08
N ASP A 90 -16.63 6.34 -0.14
CA ASP A 90 -17.96 6.57 0.40
C ASP A 90 -17.93 6.47 1.95
N ALA A 91 -18.88 7.14 2.60
CA ALA A 91 -18.92 7.23 4.06
C ALA A 91 -18.92 5.85 4.75
N GLY A 92 -19.60 4.85 4.17
CA GLY A 92 -19.64 3.50 4.72
C GLY A 92 -18.27 2.82 4.70
N ARG A 93 -17.51 2.99 3.62
CA ARG A 93 -16.13 2.50 3.54
C ARG A 93 -15.19 3.24 4.48
N ALA A 94 -15.27 4.56 4.54
CA ALA A 94 -14.46 5.37 5.43
C ALA A 94 -14.63 4.91 6.88
N THR A 95 -15.88 4.76 7.35
CA THR A 95 -16.19 4.21 8.67
C THR A 95 -15.62 2.81 8.86
N ALA A 96 -15.84 1.89 7.91
CA ALA A 96 -15.36 0.51 8.03
C ALA A 96 -13.83 0.37 8.07
N ILE A 97 -13.11 1.35 7.53
CA ILE A 97 -11.65 1.45 7.60
C ILE A 97 -11.23 2.02 8.94
N ILE A 98 -11.85 3.12 9.37
CA ILE A 98 -11.64 3.76 10.67
C ILE A 98 -11.80 2.74 11.81
N ASP A 99 -12.88 1.94 11.77
CA ASP A 99 -13.17 0.91 12.77
C ASP A 99 -12.11 -0.21 12.81
N ARG A 100 -11.30 -0.33 11.75
CA ARG A 100 -10.21 -1.30 11.63
C ARG A 100 -8.83 -0.67 11.80
N LEU A 101 -8.75 0.63 12.06
CA LEU A 101 -7.48 1.25 12.35
C LEU A 101 -6.90 0.60 13.62
N PRO A 102 -5.60 0.26 13.60
CA PRO A 102 -4.95 -0.33 14.76
C PRO A 102 -4.98 0.67 15.92
N GLY A 103 -4.97 0.15 17.16
CA GLY A 103 -4.84 0.95 18.39
C GLY A 103 -3.44 1.54 18.57
N ALA A 104 -2.89 2.16 17.53
CA ALA A 104 -1.56 2.75 17.47
C ALA A 104 -1.64 4.23 17.07
N GLN A 105 -0.52 4.94 17.17
CA GLN A 105 -0.46 6.33 16.76
C GLN A 105 -0.64 6.46 15.24
N ALA A 106 -1.61 7.29 14.83
CA ALA A 106 -1.90 7.56 13.42
C ALA A 106 -1.98 9.07 13.15
N PHE A 107 -1.49 9.48 11.98
CA PHE A 107 -1.69 10.81 11.42
C PHE A 107 -2.52 10.70 10.15
N LEU A 108 -3.60 11.46 10.09
CA LEU A 108 -4.53 11.50 8.97
C LEU A 108 -4.56 12.92 8.41
N SER A 109 -4.47 13.05 7.09
CA SER A 109 -4.78 14.31 6.40
C SER A 109 -6.10 14.18 5.65
N SER A 110 -6.87 15.26 5.62
CA SER A 110 -8.05 15.41 4.77
C SER A 110 -8.30 16.88 4.51
N ALA A 111 -8.85 17.19 3.33
CA ALA A 111 -9.34 18.52 3.00
C ALA A 111 -10.72 18.83 3.59
N ARG A 112 -11.44 17.84 4.12
CA ARG A 112 -12.81 18.00 4.64
C ARG A 112 -12.94 17.35 6.01
N HIS A 113 -13.46 18.10 6.97
CA HIS A 113 -13.66 17.61 8.31
C HIS A 113 -14.58 16.37 8.36
N ASP A 114 -15.55 16.27 7.44
CA ASP A 114 -16.54 15.18 7.44
C ASP A 114 -16.03 13.88 6.76
N ASP A 115 -14.87 13.89 6.11
CA ASP A 115 -14.32 12.69 5.45
C ASP A 115 -13.87 11.65 6.47
N VAL A 116 -13.46 12.13 7.64
CA VAL A 116 -13.04 11.33 8.78
C VAL A 116 -14.12 11.53 9.83
N GLY A 117 -14.81 10.45 10.21
CA GLY A 117 -15.83 10.52 11.25
C GLY A 117 -15.27 10.94 12.62
N ASP A 118 -16.08 10.82 13.67
CA ASP A 118 -15.58 11.03 15.03
C ASP A 118 -14.69 9.85 15.43
N ILE A 119 -13.37 10.03 15.25
CA ILE A 119 -12.36 9.00 15.51
C ILE A 119 -11.62 9.20 16.84
N GLY A 120 -11.96 10.27 17.57
CA GLY A 120 -11.19 10.72 18.72
C GLY A 120 -9.77 11.19 18.36
N GLY A 121 -9.10 11.84 19.31
CA GLY A 121 -7.74 12.37 19.13
C GLY A 121 -7.72 13.88 18.96
N THR A 122 -6.58 14.39 18.47
CA THR A 122 -6.33 15.82 18.31
C THR A 122 -6.51 16.21 16.84
N TYR A 123 -7.24 17.30 16.62
CA TYR A 123 -7.44 17.86 15.30
C TYR A 123 -6.52 19.07 15.12
N TRP A 124 -5.77 19.08 14.02
CA TRP A 124 -4.95 20.23 13.65
C TRP A 124 -5.44 20.80 12.32
N ASN A 125 -5.59 22.12 12.28
CA ASN A 125 -5.78 22.87 11.05
C ASN A 125 -4.43 23.28 10.49
N VAL A 126 -4.25 23.05 9.19
CA VAL A 126 -3.14 23.63 8.43
C VAL A 126 -3.68 24.83 7.67
N ASP A 127 -3.22 26.03 8.03
CA ASP A 127 -3.65 27.24 7.34
C ASP A 127 -2.96 27.39 5.96
N PRO A 128 -3.42 28.31 5.09
CA PRO A 128 -2.82 28.53 3.78
C PRO A 128 -1.34 28.99 3.81
N SER A 129 -0.83 29.43 4.96
CA SER A 129 0.59 29.76 5.13
C SER A 129 1.46 28.53 5.46
N GLY A 130 0.83 27.38 5.71
CA GLY A 130 1.48 26.15 6.14
C GLY A 130 1.66 26.04 7.66
N THR A 131 1.03 26.92 8.43
CA THR A 131 1.10 26.87 9.90
C THR A 131 0.11 25.84 10.43
N VAL A 132 0.57 24.96 11.32
CA VAL A 132 -0.25 23.95 11.99
C VAL A 132 -0.76 24.52 13.31
N VAL A 133 -2.08 24.56 13.48
CA VAL A 133 -2.77 25.08 14.66
C VAL A 133 -3.67 23.99 15.22
N GLU A 134 -3.51 23.65 16.50
CA GLU A 134 -4.41 22.73 17.20
C GLU A 134 -5.79 23.37 17.38
N GLN A 135 -6.84 22.62 17.05
CA GLN A 135 -8.24 23.03 17.29
C GLN A 135 -8.69 22.71 18.72
#